data_AF-A0A819M7T7-F1
#
_entry.id   AF-A0A819M7T7-F1
#
_cell.length_a   1.000
_cell.length_b   1.000
_cell.length_c   1.000
_cell.angle_alpha   90.00
_cell.angle_beta   90.00
_cell.angle_gamma   90.00
#
_symmetry.space_group_name_H-M   'P 1'
#
loop_
_entity.id
_entity.type
_entity.pdbx_description
1 polymer ?
#
loop_
_entity_poly.entity_id
_entity_poly.type
_entity_poly.pdbx_seq_one_letter_code
_entity_poly.pdbx_strand_id
1 'polypeptide(L)'
;MRKLYERIKKIMINGINICDRHYEFLAFSSSQLREHSCWMFASLNNDLSANQIREWMGDFSTIRPVAKMAARLGQSFSTTTKGIELGSREYIEISDVIRGNHNFTDGIGIIAP
;
A
#
# COMPACT_ATOMS: atom_id res chain seq x y z
N MET A 1 -18.40 23.88 -2.85
CA MET A 1 -17.50 23.10 -1.98
C MET A 1 -18.16 21.85 -1.38
N ARG A 2 -19.15 21.96 -0.47
CA ARG A 2 -19.77 20.78 0.20
C ARG A 2 -20.28 19.68 -0.75
N LYS A 3 -20.96 20.05 -1.84
CA LYS A 3 -21.49 19.09 -2.83
C LYS A 3 -20.40 18.25 -3.53
N LEU A 4 -19.24 18.85 -3.83
CA LEU A 4 -18.13 18.14 -4.49
C LEU A 4 -17.46 17.17 -3.52
N TYR A 5 -17.19 17.63 -2.30
CA TYR A 5 -16.65 16.78 -1.24
C TYR A 5 -17.52 15.55 -0.99
N GLU A 6 -18.84 15.73 -0.85
CA GLU A 6 -19.76 14.60 -0.65
C GLU A 6 -19.79 13.64 -1.84
N ARG A 7 -19.65 14.15 -3.07
CA ARG A 7 -19.57 13.30 -4.26
C ARG A 7 -18.30 12.46 -4.27
N ILE A 8 -17.14 13.07 -4.00
CA ILE A 8 -15.86 12.36 -3.91
C ILE A 8 -15.93 11.33 -2.78
N LYS A 9 -16.40 11.72 -1.60
CA LYS A 9 -16.58 10.83 -0.45
C LYS A 9 -17.45 9.62 -0.79
N LYS A 10 -18.58 9.83 -1.49
CA LYS A 10 -19.44 8.72 -1.95
C LYS A 10 -18.72 7.78 -2.90
N ILE A 11 -17.92 8.30 -3.83
CA ILE A 11 -17.12 7.47 -4.75
C ILE A 11 -16.05 6.66 -3.98
N MET A 12 -15.39 7.28 -2.99
CA MET A 12 -14.36 6.60 -2.20
C MET A 12 -14.93 5.49 -1.31
N ILE A 13 -16.15 5.65 -0.80
CA ILE A 13 -16.80 4.68 0.09
C ILE A 13 -17.54 3.60 -0.70
N ASN A 14 -18.30 3.99 -1.72
CA ASN A 14 -19.21 3.10 -2.43
C ASN A 14 -18.67 2.63 -3.77
N GLY A 15 -17.51 3.11 -4.21
CA GLY A 15 -16.99 2.85 -5.55
C GLY A 15 -17.66 3.68 -6.66
N ILE A 16 -17.31 3.34 -7.90
CA ILE A 16 -17.82 3.97 -9.12
C ILE A 16 -18.11 2.92 -10.20
N ASN A 17 -19.22 3.07 -10.90
CA ASN A 17 -19.54 2.24 -12.07
C ASN A 17 -18.96 2.91 -13.32
N ILE A 18 -18.17 2.15 -14.08
CA ILE A 18 -17.67 2.54 -15.40
C ILE A 18 -18.02 1.41 -16.35
N CYS A 19 -18.87 1.69 -17.34
CA CYS A 19 -19.43 0.69 -18.25
C CYS A 19 -20.14 -0.45 -17.48
N ASP A 20 -19.72 -1.68 -17.69
CA ASP A 20 -20.24 -2.92 -17.11
C ASP A 20 -19.50 -3.34 -15.82
N ARG A 21 -18.61 -2.49 -15.29
CA ARG A 21 -17.76 -2.83 -14.13
C ARG A 21 -17.94 -1.86 -12.98
N HIS A 22 -17.94 -2.43 -11.77
CA HIS A 22 -17.92 -1.69 -10.51
C HIS A 22 -16.49 -1.62 -9.97
N TYR A 23 -15.99 -0.42 -9.72
CA TYR A 23 -14.64 -0.18 -9.22
C TYR A 23 -14.71 0.30 -7.77
N GLU A 24 -14.08 -0.44 -6.87
CA GLU A 24 -13.99 -0.13 -5.44
C GLU A 24 -12.63 0.50 -5.13
N PHE A 25 -12.58 1.35 -4.10
CA PHE A 25 -11.32 1.91 -3.63
C PHE A 25 -10.34 0.80 -3.27
N LEU A 26 -9.10 0.88 -3.77
CA LEU A 26 -8.04 -0.08 -3.48
C LEU A 26 -7.03 0.50 -2.49
N ALA A 27 -6.31 1.54 -2.90
CA ALA A 27 -5.22 2.15 -2.14
C ALA A 27 -4.83 3.53 -2.71
N PHE A 28 -3.93 4.22 -2.01
CA PHE A 28 -3.20 5.38 -2.49
C PHE A 28 -1.80 5.39 -1.87
N SER A 29 -0.86 6.11 -2.49
CA SER A 29 0.44 6.45 -1.90
C SER A 29 0.55 7.96 -1.69
N SER A 30 1.67 8.41 -1.11
CA SER A 30 1.99 9.84 -0.99
C SER A 30 2.02 10.58 -2.34
N SER A 31 2.44 9.90 -3.42
CA SER A 31 2.42 10.50 -4.76
C SER A 31 1.00 10.66 -5.29
N GLN A 32 0.17 9.62 -5.17
CA GLN A 32 -1.25 9.68 -5.55
C GLN A 32 -2.00 10.77 -4.78
N LEU A 33 -1.74 10.93 -3.48
CA LEU A 33 -2.34 12.02 -2.70
C LEU A 33 -1.96 13.41 -3.24
N ARG A 34 -0.69 13.62 -3.59
CA ARG A 34 -0.20 14.89 -4.15
C ARG A 34 -0.80 15.19 -5.52
N GLU A 35 -1.08 14.15 -6.31
CA GLU A 35 -1.67 14.24 -7.65
C GLU A 35 -3.20 14.17 -7.63
N HIS A 36 -3.82 14.10 -6.45
CA HIS A 36 -5.27 13.92 -6.29
C HIS A 36 -5.82 12.68 -7.02
N SER A 37 -5.05 11.59 -7.02
CA SER A 37 -5.39 10.31 -7.63
C SER A 37 -5.46 9.18 -6.59
N CYS A 38 -5.98 8.03 -7.00
CA CYS A 38 -5.98 6.80 -6.21
C CYS A 38 -6.11 5.59 -7.14
N TRP A 39 -5.83 4.39 -6.61
CA TRP A 39 -6.12 3.15 -7.31
C TRP A 39 -7.51 2.64 -6.92
N MET A 40 -8.26 2.21 -7.93
CA MET A 40 -9.55 1.55 -7.79
C MET A 40 -9.45 0.19 -8.47
N PHE A 41 -10.16 -0.81 -7.96
CA PHE A 41 -10.12 -2.18 -8.48
C PHE A 41 -11.52 -2.67 -8.79
N ALA A 42 -11.69 -3.28 -9.97
CA ALA A 42 -12.93 -3.95 -10.33
C ALA A 42 -12.84 -5.43 -9.99
N SER A 43 -13.64 -5.84 -9.02
CA SER A 43 -13.67 -7.22 -8.53
C SER A 43 -13.97 -8.21 -9.65
N LEU A 44 -13.22 -9.30 -9.72
CA LEU A 44 -13.37 -10.35 -10.73
C LEU A 44 -14.28 -11.45 -10.18
N ASN A 45 -15.51 -11.57 -10.67
CA ASN A 45 -16.47 -12.68 -10.49
C ASN A 45 -16.23 -13.64 -9.29
N ASN A 46 -16.08 -13.09 -8.08
CA ASN A 46 -15.77 -13.76 -6.80
C ASN A 46 -14.34 -14.31 -6.57
N ASP A 47 -13.44 -14.23 -7.54
CA ASP A 47 -12.06 -14.73 -7.41
C ASP A 47 -11.13 -13.73 -6.70
N LEU A 48 -11.34 -12.42 -6.94
CA LEU A 48 -10.48 -11.38 -6.39
C LEU A 48 -11.25 -10.08 -6.19
N SER A 49 -11.12 -9.51 -4.99
CA SER A 49 -11.71 -8.23 -4.57
C SER A 49 -10.65 -7.26 -4.07
N ALA A 50 -11.00 -5.98 -4.00
CA ALA A 50 -10.11 -4.95 -3.45
C ALA A 50 -9.74 -5.23 -1.97
N ASN A 51 -10.66 -5.84 -1.20
CA ASN A 51 -10.39 -6.27 0.18
C ASN A 51 -9.34 -7.38 0.22
N GLN A 52 -9.48 -8.44 -0.58
CA GLN A 52 -8.51 -9.53 -0.62
C GLN A 52 -7.12 -9.04 -1.05
N ILE A 53 -7.05 -8.09 -1.99
CA ILE A 53 -5.76 -7.47 -2.38
C ILE A 53 -5.15 -6.71 -1.20
N ARG A 54 -5.94 -5.92 -0.45
CA ARG A 54 -5.45 -5.21 0.74
C ARG A 54 -4.96 -6.16 1.84
N GLU A 55 -5.66 -7.26 2.07
CA GLU A 55 -5.26 -8.30 3.03
C GLU A 55 -3.95 -8.97 2.58
N TRP A 56 -3.79 -9.23 1.28
CA TRP A 56 -2.56 -9.77 0.70
C TRP A 56 -1.37 -8.80 0.83
N MET A 57 -1.60 -7.48 0.78
CA MET A 57 -0.53 -6.48 0.94
C MET A 57 0.12 -6.48 2.33
N GLY A 58 -0.53 -7.07 3.33
CA GLY A 58 0.00 -7.22 4.68
C GLY A 58 -0.96 -6.76 5.77
N ASP A 59 -0.55 -6.94 7.02
CA ASP A 59 -1.32 -6.51 8.19
C ASP A 59 -0.93 -5.08 8.60
N PHE A 60 -1.86 -4.15 8.42
CA PHE A 60 -1.70 -2.74 8.81
C PHE A 60 -2.49 -2.38 10.07
N SER A 61 -3.14 -3.34 10.74
CA SER A 61 -4.04 -3.11 11.88
C SER A 61 -3.35 -2.42 13.06
N THR A 62 -2.04 -2.59 13.20
CA THR A 62 -1.22 -1.98 14.25
C THR A 62 -0.76 -0.56 13.93
N ILE A 63 -0.89 -0.11 12.67
CA ILE A 63 -0.44 1.20 12.20
C ILE A 63 -1.55 2.25 12.38
N ARG A 64 -1.52 2.97 13.49
CA ARG A 64 -2.50 4.04 13.78
C ARG A 64 -2.38 5.28 12.90
N PRO A 65 -1.17 5.82 12.61
CA PRO A 65 -1.08 7.04 11.82
C PRO A 65 -1.46 6.77 10.36
N VAL A 66 -2.53 7.42 9.88
CA VAL A 66 -3.03 7.25 8.49
C VAL A 66 -1.94 7.52 7.45
N ALA A 67 -1.11 8.53 7.68
CA ALA A 67 0.02 8.84 6.79
C ALA A 67 1.04 7.70 6.71
N LYS A 68 1.31 7.02 7.84
CA LYS A 68 2.23 5.87 7.89
C LYS A 68 1.61 4.65 7.22
N MET A 69 0.32 4.40 7.46
CA MET A 69 -0.43 3.32 6.79
C MET A 69 -0.43 3.51 5.27
N ALA A 70 -0.70 4.73 4.80
CA ALA A 70 -0.65 5.07 3.38
C ALA A 70 0.73 4.87 2.75
N ALA A 71 1.79 5.25 3.47
CA ALA A 71 3.16 5.02 3.01
C ALA A 71 3.45 3.53 2.84
N ARG A 72 2.97 2.67 3.75
CA ARG A 72 3.15 1.20 3.67
C ARG A 72 2.29 0.56 2.58
N LEU A 73 1.02 0.93 2.46
CA LEU A 73 0.15 0.49 1.35
C LEU A 73 0.73 0.86 -0.02
N GLY A 74 1.29 2.07 -0.12
CA GLY A 74 1.89 2.57 -1.35
C GLY A 74 3.15 1.82 -1.80
N GLN A 75 3.87 1.13 -0.90
CA GLN A 75 5.08 0.39 -1.25
C GLN A 75 4.79 -0.72 -2.27
N SER A 76 3.65 -1.40 -2.11
CA SER A 76 3.18 -2.47 -3.01
C SER A 76 2.89 -2.00 -4.43
N PHE A 77 2.77 -0.69 -4.66
CA PHE A 77 2.48 -0.08 -5.97
C PHE A 77 3.67 0.66 -6.57
N SER A 78 4.84 0.53 -5.97
CA SER A 78 6.07 1.05 -6.57
C SER A 78 6.41 0.25 -7.82
N THR A 79 6.73 0.94 -8.92
CA THR A 79 7.22 0.30 -10.14
C THR A 79 8.58 -0.32 -9.85
N THR A 80 8.66 -1.64 -9.85
CA THR A 80 9.89 -2.39 -9.58
C THR A 80 10.06 -3.48 -10.63
N THR A 81 11.31 -3.88 -10.86
CA THR A 81 11.62 -5.07 -11.67
C THR A 81 11.80 -6.25 -10.70
N LYS A 82 11.20 -7.41 -10.99
CA LYS A 82 11.44 -8.62 -10.18
C LYS A 82 12.95 -8.90 -10.19
N GLY A 83 13.56 -8.88 -9.02
CA GLY A 83 14.94 -9.27 -8.81
C GLY A 83 15.03 -10.79 -8.64
N ILE A 84 15.57 -11.20 -7.49
CA ILE A 84 15.70 -12.61 -7.09
C ILE A 84 14.60 -13.01 -6.10
N GLU A 85 14.24 -14.28 -6.12
CA GLU A 85 13.35 -14.87 -5.12
C GLU A 85 14.22 -15.58 -4.08
N LEU A 86 14.12 -15.15 -2.82
CA LEU A 86 14.92 -15.67 -1.72
C LEU A 86 14.13 -16.70 -0.91
N GLY A 87 14.72 -17.86 -0.69
CA GLY A 87 14.30 -18.83 0.31
C GLY A 87 14.65 -18.39 1.73
N SER A 88 14.04 -19.05 2.72
CA SER A 88 14.21 -18.72 4.15
C SER A 88 15.64 -18.83 4.69
N ARG A 89 16.55 -19.48 3.95
CA ARG A 89 17.97 -19.62 4.31
C ARG A 89 18.89 -18.63 3.59
N GLU A 90 18.33 -17.79 2.71
CA GLU A 90 19.08 -16.87 1.86
C GLU A 90 19.02 -15.41 2.36
N TYR A 91 18.36 -15.19 3.50
CA TYR A 91 18.39 -13.91 4.22
C TYR A 91 18.57 -14.15 5.72
N ILE A 92 19.12 -13.15 6.40
CA ILE A 92 19.20 -13.09 7.85
C ILE A 92 18.69 -11.74 8.33
N GLU A 93 18.00 -11.71 9.46
CA GLU A 93 17.65 -10.47 10.13
C GLU A 93 18.84 -10.03 10.99
N ILE A 94 19.32 -8.81 10.75
CA ILE A 94 20.43 -8.22 11.49
C ILE A 94 19.83 -7.16 12.43
N SER A 95 20.22 -7.19 13.69
CA SER A 95 19.78 -6.17 14.65
C SER A 95 20.31 -4.79 14.30
N ASP A 96 19.47 -3.78 14.49
CA ASP A 96 19.85 -2.40 14.26
C ASP A 96 21.02 -1.95 15.15
N VAL A 97 21.88 -1.07 14.61
CA VAL A 97 22.95 -0.43 15.37
C VAL A 97 22.38 0.80 16.07
N ILE A 98 22.14 0.67 17.38
CA ILE A 98 21.58 1.73 18.22
C ILE A 98 22.69 2.30 19.13
N ARG A 99 22.85 3.63 19.19
CA ARG A 99 23.67 4.30 20.22
C ARG A 99 22.87 5.38 20.93
N GLY A 100 22.67 5.21 22.23
CA GLY A 100 21.77 6.06 23.01
C GLY A 100 20.35 5.99 22.43
N ASN A 101 19.78 7.14 22.07
CA ASN A 101 18.42 7.25 21.53
C ASN A 101 18.38 7.29 19.99
N HIS A 102 19.49 6.98 19.31
CA HIS A 102 19.58 7.06 17.85
C HIS A 102 19.81 5.68 17.23
N ASN A 103 19.01 5.37 16.21
CA ASN A 103 19.20 4.22 15.32
C ASN A 103 20.02 4.68 14.10
N PHE A 104 21.14 3.99 13.83
CA PHE A 104 22.07 4.32 12.75
C PHE A 104 21.86 3.47 11.50
N THR A 105 20.97 2.47 11.55
CA THR A 105 20.73 1.51 10.46
C THR A 105 19.25 1.40 10.09
N ASP A 106 18.42 2.37 10.50
CA ASP A 106 17.00 2.39 10.13
C ASP A 106 16.83 2.44 8.61
N GLY A 107 16.24 1.37 8.05
CA GLY A 107 15.92 1.27 6.64
C GLY A 107 17.08 0.88 5.71
N ILE A 108 18.21 0.39 6.25
CA ILE A 108 19.31 -0.13 5.43
C ILE A 108 19.49 -1.64 5.59
N GLY A 109 20.12 -2.27 4.60
CA GLY A 109 20.48 -3.67 4.60
C GLY A 109 21.71 -3.93 3.74
N ILE A 110 22.23 -5.16 3.79
CA ILE A 110 23.38 -5.59 3.00
C ILE A 110 22.91 -6.70 2.05
N ILE A 111 23.33 -6.61 0.79
CA ILE A 111 23.14 -7.65 -0.22
C ILE A 111 24.52 -8.22 -0.54
N ALA A 112 24.62 -9.55 -0.65
CA ALA A 112 25.86 -10.20 -1.04
C ALA A 112 26.29 -9.79 -2.47
N PRO A 113 27.60 -9.83 -2.80
CA PRO A 113 28.10 -9.52 -4.14
C PRO A 113 27.47 -10.37 -5.25
#